data_AF-A0A2E8YJ16-F1
#
_entry.id   AF-A0A2E8YJ16-F1
#
_cell.length_a   1.000
_cell.length_b   1.000
_cell.length_c   1.000
_cell.angle_alpha   90.00
_cell.angle_beta   90.00
_cell.angle_gamma   90.00
#
_symmetry.space_group_name_H-M   'P 1'
#
loop_
_entity.id
_entity.type
_entity.pdbx_description
1 polymer ?
#
loop_
_entity_poly.entity_id
_entity_poly.type
_entity_poly.pdbx_seq_one_letter_code
_entity_poly.pdbx_strand_id
1 'polypeptide(L)'
;MSFYKPDLGANPDDPFARDVDGKLVRRSYWLDMSDRSLVLAMTAGVGHALTASEKRAHLDDIGRSHLVDQVCTQEILPPEEN
;
A
#
# COMPACT_ATOMS: atom_id res chain seq x y z
N MET A 1 -12.70 6.29 -4.29
CA MET A 1 -11.28 6.14 -3.88
C MET A 1 -10.45 5.90 -5.11
N SER A 2 -9.30 6.55 -5.24
CA SER A 2 -8.35 6.33 -6.33
C SER A 2 -7.20 5.44 -5.85
N PHE A 3 -6.64 4.62 -6.74
CA PHE A 3 -5.41 3.89 -6.46
C PHE A 3 -4.21 4.84 -6.48
N TYR A 4 -3.21 4.52 -5.65
CA TYR A 4 -1.90 5.15 -5.74
C TYR A 4 -1.29 4.90 -7.13
N LYS A 5 -0.71 5.95 -7.73
CA LYS A 5 -0.04 5.88 -9.02
C LYS A 5 1.45 6.17 -8.81
N PRO A 6 2.30 5.13 -8.79
CA PRO A 6 3.74 5.33 -8.66
C PRO A 6 4.31 5.97 -9.94
N ASP A 7 5.36 6.78 -9.77
CA ASP A 7 6.18 7.24 -10.89
C ASP A 7 7.12 6.11 -11.33
N LEU A 8 6.70 5.36 -12.34
CA LEU A 8 7.48 4.24 -12.88
C LEU A 8 8.72 4.68 -13.68
N GLY A 9 8.83 5.97 -14.01
CA GLY A 9 10.06 6.54 -14.60
C GLY A 9 11.16 6.72 -13.55
N ALA A 10 10.78 7.07 -12.32
CA ALA A 10 11.69 7.17 -11.19
C ALA A 10 11.89 5.84 -10.45
N ASN A 11 10.84 5.02 -10.33
CA ASN A 11 10.88 3.71 -9.66
C ASN A 11 10.17 2.63 -10.50
N PRO A 12 10.85 1.99 -11.46
CA PRO A 12 10.24 0.97 -12.33
C PRO A 12 9.85 -0.31 -11.57
N ASP A 13 10.44 -0.55 -10.40
CA ASP A 13 10.20 -1.72 -9.58
C ASP A 13 9.16 -1.49 -8.47
N ASP A 14 8.39 -0.41 -8.57
CA ASP A 14 7.35 -0.12 -7.61
C ASP A 14 6.31 -1.26 -7.52
N PRO A 15 6.04 -1.79 -6.32
CA PRO A 15 5.11 -2.91 -6.15
C PRO A 15 3.64 -2.50 -6.34
N PHE A 16 3.34 -1.21 -6.33
CA PHE A 16 2.01 -0.67 -6.66
C PHE A 16 1.82 -0.43 -8.16
N ALA A 17 2.81 -0.76 -9.01
CA ALA A 17 2.71 -0.65 -10.45
C ALA A 17 1.47 -1.38 -10.99
N ARG A 18 0.67 -0.67 -11.78
CA ARG A 18 -0.52 -1.19 -12.45
C ARG A 18 -0.35 -1.20 -13.97
N ASP A 19 -0.96 -2.17 -14.63
CA ASP A 19 -1.02 -2.25 -16.09
C ASP A 19 -2.03 -1.24 -16.68
N VAL A 20 -2.19 -1.29 -18.00
CA VAL A 20 -3.12 -0.41 -18.75
C VAL A 20 -4.59 -0.63 -18.36
N ASP A 21 -4.94 -1.80 -17.84
CA ASP A 21 -6.28 -2.15 -17.36
C ASP A 21 -6.46 -1.77 -15.87
N GLY A 22 -5.43 -1.20 -15.25
CA GLY A 22 -5.44 -0.83 -13.84
C GLY A 22 -5.26 -2.00 -12.88
N LYS A 23 -4.75 -3.16 -13.32
CA LYS A 23 -4.46 -4.31 -12.45
C LYS A 23 -3.03 -4.27 -11.94
N LEU A 24 -2.80 -4.73 -10.72
CA LEU A 24 -1.45 -4.85 -10.16
C LEU A 24 -0.61 -5.80 -11.03
N VAL A 25 0.49 -5.29 -11.58
CA VAL A 25 1.44 -6.08 -12.38
C VAL A 25 2.09 -7.15 -11.51
N ARG A 26 2.44 -6.78 -10.27
CA ARG A 26 3.10 -7.65 -9.29
C ARG A 26 2.10 -8.14 -8.24
N ARG A 27 0.90 -8.58 -8.65
CA ARG A 27 -0.14 -9.00 -7.69
C ARG A 27 0.32 -10.13 -6.76
N SER A 28 1.09 -11.10 -7.26
CA SER A 28 1.59 -12.23 -6.45
C SER A 28 2.46 -11.76 -5.29
N TYR A 29 3.25 -10.69 -5.45
CA TYR A 29 4.05 -10.11 -4.37
C TYR A 29 3.21 -9.81 -3.12
N TRP A 30 1.99 -9.29 -3.31
CA TRP A 30 1.07 -8.96 -2.24
C TRP A 30 0.31 -10.18 -1.72
N LEU A 31 -0.09 -11.08 -2.61
CA LEU A 31 -0.87 -12.27 -2.25
C LEU A 31 -0.03 -13.30 -1.48
N ASP A 32 1.26 -13.40 -1.77
CA ASP A 32 2.19 -14.33 -1.11
C ASP A 32 2.59 -13.86 0.29
N MET A 33 2.37 -12.58 0.63
CA MET A 33 2.68 -12.06 1.97
C MET A 33 1.71 -12.58 3.03
N SER A 34 2.23 -12.85 4.24
CA SER A 34 1.36 -13.01 5.41
C SER A 34 0.67 -11.68 5.77
N ASP A 35 -0.45 -11.74 6.48
CA ASP A 35 -1.16 -10.53 6.97
C ASP A 35 -0.23 -9.62 7.79
N ARG A 36 0.61 -10.21 8.64
CA ARG A 36 1.60 -9.44 9.43
C ARG A 36 2.62 -8.74 8.55
N SER A 37 3.14 -9.42 7.53
CA SER A 37 4.11 -8.85 6.57
C SER A 37 3.49 -7.72 5.77
N LEU A 38 2.23 -7.89 5.33
CA LEU A 38 1.49 -6.88 4.59
C LEU A 38 1.23 -5.62 5.44
N VAL A 39 0.80 -5.79 6.69
CA VAL A 39 0.62 -4.67 7.63
C VAL A 39 1.93 -3.90 7.80
N LEU A 40 3.05 -4.58 7.97
CA LEU A 40 4.36 -3.93 8.10
C LEU A 40 4.77 -3.19 6.83
N ALA A 41 4.59 -3.81 5.66
CA ALA A 41 4.89 -3.19 4.37
C ALA A 41 4.07 -1.91 4.14
N MET A 42 2.82 -1.87 4.63
CA MET A 42 1.92 -0.73 4.45
C MET A 42 2.07 0.37 5.50
N THR A 43 2.61 0.06 6.68
CA THR A 43 2.78 1.03 7.78
C THR A 43 4.20 1.58 7.85
N ALA A 44 5.21 0.74 7.65
CA ALA A 44 6.63 1.09 7.80
C ALA A 44 7.48 0.81 6.54
N GLY A 45 6.89 0.22 5.50
CA GLY A 45 7.58 -0.12 4.26
C GLY A 45 7.15 0.76 3.08
N VAL A 46 7.02 0.12 1.92
CA VAL A 46 6.66 0.76 0.65
C VAL A 46 5.32 1.52 0.70
N GLY A 47 4.39 1.10 1.55
CA GLY A 47 3.10 1.78 1.71
C GLY A 47 3.13 2.94 2.69
N HIS A 48 4.23 3.21 3.41
CA HIS A 48 4.28 4.23 4.46
C HIS A 48 3.79 5.61 3.96
N ALA A 49 4.27 6.01 2.77
CA ALA A 49 3.94 7.31 2.15
C ALA A 49 2.53 7.39 1.53
N LEU A 50 1.77 6.29 1.48
CA LEU A 50 0.41 6.29 0.93
C LEU A 50 -0.58 6.86 1.94
N THR A 51 -1.59 7.54 1.43
CA THR A 51 -2.73 7.99 2.23
C THR A 51 -3.59 6.82 2.69
N ALA A 52 -4.34 6.99 3.77
CA ALA A 52 -5.28 5.97 4.26
C ALA A 52 -6.30 5.53 3.19
N SER A 53 -6.71 6.44 2.31
CA SER A 53 -7.63 6.14 1.21
C SER A 53 -7.01 5.22 0.15
N GLU A 54 -5.74 5.45 -0.21
CA GLU A 54 -5.00 4.62 -1.17
C GLU A 54 -4.68 3.25 -0.57
N LYS A 55 -4.28 3.21 0.70
CA LYS A 55 -4.06 1.97 1.45
C LYS A 55 -5.33 1.11 1.47
N ARG A 56 -6.48 1.72 1.80
CA ARG A 56 -7.79 1.04 1.80
C ARG A 56 -8.14 0.50 0.43
N ALA A 57 -7.98 1.29 -0.63
CA ALA A 57 -8.26 0.85 -2.00
C ALA A 57 -7.37 -0.33 -2.42
N HIS A 58 -6.09 -0.30 -2.05
CA HIS A 58 -5.16 -1.39 -2.34
C HIS A 58 -5.54 -2.69 -1.59
N LEU A 59 -5.84 -2.60 -0.29
CA LEU A 59 -6.23 -3.74 0.53
C LEU A 59 -7.52 -4.40 0.03
N ASP A 60 -8.49 -3.59 -0.41
CA ASP A 60 -9.73 -4.07 -1.02
C ASP A 60 -9.46 -4.85 -2.32
N ASP A 61 -8.61 -4.30 -3.20
CA ASP A 61 -8.24 -4.92 -4.48
C ASP A 61 -7.56 -6.29 -4.29
N ILE A 62 -6.70 -6.46 -3.27
CA ILE A 62 -6.05 -7.74 -2.97
C ILE A 62 -6.91 -8.67 -2.10
N GLY A 63 -8.15 -8.30 -1.77
CA GLY A 63 -9.07 -9.11 -0.99
C GLY A 63 -8.73 -9.20 0.51
N ARG A 64 -8.03 -8.20 1.05
CA ARG A 64 -7.60 -8.13 2.46
C ARG A 64 -8.11 -6.87 3.16
N SER A 65 -9.34 -6.50 2.86
CA SER A 65 -10.03 -5.36 3.46
C SER A 65 -10.16 -5.46 4.99
N HIS A 66 -10.10 -6.66 5.57
CA HIS A 66 -10.08 -6.87 7.03
C HIS A 66 -8.85 -6.27 7.72
N LEU A 67 -7.77 -5.97 7.00
CA LEU A 67 -6.56 -5.36 7.55
C LEU A 67 -6.60 -3.83 7.55
N VAL A 68 -7.66 -3.21 7.01
CA VAL A 68 -7.78 -1.76 6.88
C VAL A 68 -7.62 -1.05 8.23
N ASP A 69 -8.23 -1.56 9.29
CA ASP A 69 -8.06 -1.00 10.64
C ASP A 69 -6.61 -1.06 11.13
N GLN A 70 -5.86 -2.11 10.80
CA GLN A 70 -4.45 -2.23 11.23
C GLN A 70 -3.50 -1.35 10.40
N VAL A 71 -3.84 -1.11 9.14
CA VAL A 71 -2.98 -0.36 8.19
C VAL A 71 -3.29 1.13 8.19
N CYS A 72 -4.54 1.52 8.37
CA CYS A 72 -5.00 2.92 8.32
C CYS A 72 -5.05 3.60 9.70
N THR A 73 -4.59 2.95 10.76
CA THR A 73 -4.57 3.50 12.13
C THR A 73 -3.44 4.49 12.39
N GLN A 74 -2.42 4.51 11.54
CA GLN A 74 -1.26 5.40 11.71
C GLN A 74 -1.48 6.75 11.00
N GLU A 75 -2.30 7.62 11.59
CA GLU A 75 -1.96 9.06 11.67
C GLU A 75 -1.09 9.25 12.92
N ILE A 76 0.09 8.62 12.96
CA ILE A 76 1.08 9.00 13.97
C ILE A 76 1.73 10.26 13.42
N LEU A 77 1.27 11.42 13.89
CA LEU A 77 2.02 12.66 13.78
C LEU A 77 3.49 12.36 14.15
N PRO A 78 4.48 12.79 13.35
CA PRO A 78 5.87 12.70 13.79
C PRO A 78 5.98 13.43 15.14
N PRO A 79 6.77 12.93 16.11
CA PRO A 79 7.07 13.73 17.29
C PRO A 79 7.68 15.04 16.80
N GLU A 80 7.14 16.17 17.24
CA GLU A 80 7.72 17.49 16.96
C GLU A 80 9.20 17.44 17.34
N GLU A 81 10.09 17.60 16.35
CA GLU A 81 11.50 17.83 16.62
C GLU A 81 11.62 19.22 17.27
N ASN A 82 11.89 19.17 18.58
CA ASN A 82 12.25 20.22 19.55
C ASN A 82 12.87 21.50 18.95
#